data_AF-A0A352KWJ6-F1
#
_entry.id   AF-A0A352KWJ6-F1
#
_cell.length_a   1.000
_cell.length_b   1.000
_cell.length_c   1.000
_cell.angle_alpha   90.00
_cell.angle_beta   90.00
_cell.angle_gamma   90.00
#
_symmetry.space_group_name_H-M   'P 1'
#
loop_
_entity.id
_entity.type
_entity.pdbx_description
1 polymer ?
#
loop_
_entity_poly.entity_id
_entity_poly.type
_entity_poly.pdbx_seq_one_letter_code
_entity_poly.pdbx_strand_id
1 'polypeptide(L)' 'MISVEGMISPPFTERWIRQLRQAAKDQSVRGVLLSIDSPGGFVADSHQLHHEIELLAATKPVWVSMKRLAAS' A
#
# COMPACT_ATOMS: atom_id res chain seq x y z
N MET A 1 2.38 -8.50 -6.20
CA MET A 1 1.49 -8.42 -5.02
C MET A 1 2.24 -7.65 -3.94
N ILE A 2 1.60 -6.71 -3.27
CA ILE A 2 2.17 -5.93 -2.17
C ILE A 2 1.34 -6.25 -0.91
N SER A 3 2.01 -6.60 0.19
CA SER A 3 1.35 -6.97 1.45
C SER A 3 1.64 -5.91 2.52
N VAL A 4 0.58 -5.27 3.00
CA VAL A 4 0.57 -4.34 4.14
C VAL A 4 0.11 -5.14 5.35
N GLU A 5 1.07 -5.59 6.16
CA GLU A 5 0.82 -6.46 7.30
C GLU A 5 1.39 -5.84 8.58
N GLY A 6 0.57 -5.77 9.63
CA GLY A 6 0.95 -5.17 10.91
C GLY A 6 0.67 -3.67 11.00
N MET A 7 1.26 -3.00 12.00
CA MET A 7 1.00 -1.59 12.28
C MET A 7 1.56 -0.67 11.18
N ILE A 8 0.77 0.34 10.80
CA ILE A 8 1.22 1.39 9.88
C ILE A 8 2.05 2.40 10.68
N SER A 9 3.35 2.16 10.77
CA SER A 9 4.29 3.00 11.52
C SER A 9 5.72 2.91 10.97
N PRO A 10 6.56 3.94 11.23
CA PRO A 10 7.97 3.87 10.89
C PRO A 10 8.69 2.75 11.65
N PRO A 11 9.68 2.08 11.05
CA PRO A 11 10.17 2.27 9.68
C PRO A 11 9.42 1.44 8.62
N PHE A 12 8.36 0.70 9.01
CA PHE A 12 7.69 -0.28 8.15
C PHE A 12 6.95 0.38 6.97
N THR A 13 6.34 1.55 7.19
CA THR A 13 5.61 2.30 6.16
C THR A 13 6.45 2.55 4.91
N GLU A 14 7.72 2.93 5.09
CA GLU A 14 8.61 3.27 3.98
C GLU A 14 8.84 2.09 3.02
N ARG A 15 8.82 0.86 3.55
CA ARG A 15 8.99 -0.34 2.73
C ARG A 15 7.85 -0.48 1.72
N TRP A 16 6.61 -0.27 2.17
CA TRP A 16 5.44 -0.35 1.31
C TRP A 16 5.41 0.79 0.29
N ILE A 17 5.76 2.01 0.73
CA ILE A 17 5.87 3.17 -0.17
C ILE A 17 6.89 2.93 -1.28
N ARG A 18 8.07 2.38 -0.95
CA ARG A 18 9.08 2.02 -1.95
C ARG A 18 8.55 1.00 -2.96
N GLN A 19 7.81 -0.01 -2.50
CA GLN A 19 7.21 -1.01 -3.37
C GLN A 19 6.14 -0.42 -4.30
N LEU A 20 5.28 0.48 -3.78
CA LEU A 20 4.26 1.18 -4.59
C LEU A 20 4.92 2.04 -5.67
N ARG A 21 5.94 2.82 -5.32
CA ARG A 21 6.70 3.65 -6.28
C ARG A 21 7.42 2.81 -7.33
N GLN A 22 8.00 1.69 -6.94
CA GLN A 22 8.66 0.77 -7.87
C GLN A 22 7.63 0.18 -8.84
N ALA A 23 6.49 -0.28 -8.32
CA ALA A 23 5.41 -0.81 -9.14
C ALA A 23 4.84 0.23 -10.11
N ALA A 24 4.76 1.50 -9.72
CA ALA A 24 4.33 2.59 -10.59
C ALA A 24 5.29 2.80 -11.78
N LYS A 25 6.60 2.78 -11.52
CA LYS A 25 7.64 3.07 -12.53
C LYS A 25 7.97 1.89 -13.45
N ASP A 26 7.78 0.66 -12.99
CA ASP A 26 8.16 -0.54 -13.73
C ASP A 26 7.13 -0.88 -14.82
N GLN A 27 7.48 -0.69 -16.09
CA GLN A 27 6.58 -0.95 -17.22
C GLN A 27 6.19 -2.44 -17.38
N SER A 28 6.94 -3.37 -16.80
CA SER A 28 6.57 -4.79 -16.80
C SER A 28 5.41 -5.11 -15.86
N VAL A 29 5.16 -4.24 -14.87
CA VAL A 29 4.05 -4.37 -13.92
C VAL A 29 2.78 -3.84 -14.57
N ARG A 30 1.86 -4.76 -14.91
CA ARG A 30 0.55 -4.46 -15.52
C ARG A 30 -0.54 -4.07 -14.51
N GLY A 31 -0.29 -4.24 -13.23
CA GLY A 31 -1.22 -3.94 -12.15
C GLY A 31 -0.76 -4.51 -10.82
N VAL A 32 -1.41 -4.11 -9.73
CA VAL A 32 -1.02 -4.48 -8.36
C VAL A 32 -2.20 -5.04 -7.61
N LEU A 33 -2.01 -6.22 -7.00
CA LEU A 33 -2.88 -6.71 -5.93
C LEU A 33 -2.27 -6.29 -4.59
N LEU A 34 -3.00 -5.46 -3.84
CA LEU A 34 -2.69 -4.97 -2.52
C LEU A 34 -3.45 -5.79 -1.48
N SER A 35 -2.73 -6.52 -0.63
CA SER A 35 -3.31 -7.24 0.50
C SER A 35 -3.08 -6.46 1.78
N ILE A 36 -4.16 -6.14 2.51
CA ILE A 36 -4.09 -5.34 3.74
C ILE A 36 -4.56 -6.20 4.92
N ASP A 37 -3.69 -6.38 5.91
CA ASP A 37 -3.95 -7.02 7.20
C ASP A 37 -3.29 -6.18 8.30
N SER A 38 -3.93 -5.06 8.65
CA SER A 38 -3.39 -4.04 9.54
C SER A 38 -4.45 -3.53 10.53
N PRO A 39 -4.08 -3.32 11.82
CA PRO A 39 -4.96 -2.66 12.79
C PRO A 39 -4.94 -1.13 12.64
N GLY A 40 -4.41 -0.59 11.54
CA GLY A 40 -4.13 0.84 11.39
C GLY A 40 -2.77 1.21 11.99
N GLY A 41 -2.63 2.49 12.35
CA GLY A 41 -1.37 3.04 12.86
C GLY A 41 -1.34 4.57 12.87
N PHE A 42 -0.16 5.16 12.72
CA PHE A 42 -0.02 6.61 12.71
C PHE A 42 -0.78 7.24 11.56
N VAL A 43 -1.57 8.27 11.87
CA VAL A 43 -2.40 9.00 10.89
C VAL A 43 -1.57 9.53 9.73
N ALA A 44 -0.39 10.09 10.01
CA ALA A 44 0.52 10.60 8.98
C ALA A 44 0.99 9.51 8.00
N ASP A 45 1.43 8.36 8.53
CA ASP A 45 1.86 7.22 7.72
C ASP A 45 0.72 6.61 6.90
N SER A 46 -0.47 6.50 7.48
CA SER A 46 -1.67 6.02 6.78
C SER A 46 -2.05 6.96 5.63
N HIS A 47 -2.01 8.28 5.84
CA HIS A 47 -2.24 9.26 4.77
C HIS A 47 -1.18 9.16 3.68
N GLN A 48 0.10 9.00 4.04
CA GLN A 48 1.17 8.87 3.08
C GLN A 48 1.02 7.59 2.24
N LEU A 49 0.70 6.46 2.89
CA LEU A 49 0.46 5.19 2.19
C LEU A 49 -0.75 5.30 1.26
N HIS A 50 -1.85 5.90 1.71
CA HIS A 50 -3.04 6.16 0.91
C HIS A 50 -2.71 7.00 -0.33
N HIS A 51 -1.98 8.09 -0.16
CA HIS A 51 -1.59 8.96 -1.28
C HIS A 51 -0.79 8.21 -2.35
N GLU A 52 0.16 7.36 -1.95
CA GLU A 52 0.97 6.57 -2.89
C GLU A 52 0.13 5.50 -3.62
N ILE A 53 -0.89 4.95 -2.95
CA ILE A 53 -1.86 4.04 -3.57
C ILE A 53 -2.69 4.78 -4.63
N GLU A 54 -3.17 5.99 -4.34
CA GLU A 54 -3.91 6.81 -5.30
C GLU A 54 -3.08 7.14 -6.55
N LEU A 55 -1.81 7.52 -6.36
CA LEU A 55 -0.89 7.78 -7.47
C LEU A 55 -0.66 6.54 -8.35
N LEU A 56 -0.51 5.37 -7.72
CA LEU A 56 -0.40 4.11 -8.46
C LEU A 56 -1.70 3.79 -9.21
N ALA A 57 -2.85 3.93 -8.56
CA ALA A 57 -4.17 3.64 -9.14
C ALA A 57 -4.52 4.56 -10.33
N ALA A 58 -3.99 5.78 -10.35
CA ALA A 58 -4.14 6.71 -11.48
C ALA A 58 -3.45 6.23 -12.77
N THR A 59 -2.47 5.32 -12.66
CA THR A 59 -1.67 4.86 -13.81
C THR A 59 -1.83 3.37 -14.10
N LYS A 60 -2.18 2.57 -13.09
CA LYS A 60 -2.24 1.11 -13.19
C LYS A 60 -3.41 0.55 -12.39
N PRO A 61 -4.06 -0.53 -12.86
CA PRO A 61 -5.06 -1.24 -12.08
C PRO A 61 -4.53 -1.65 -10.71
N VAL A 62 -5.23 -1.27 -9.65
CA VAL A 62 -4.98 -1.69 -8.27
C VAL A 62 -6.21 -2.44 -7.76
N TRP A 63 -6.00 -3.67 -7.31
CA TRP A 63 -7.02 -4.46 -6.63
C TRP A 63 -6.66 -4.55 -5.15
N VAL A 64 -7.66 -4.43 -4.28
CA VAL A 64 -7.45 -4.49 -2.82
C VAL A 64 -8.14 -5.73 -2.26
N SER A 65 -7.40 -6.47 -1.42
CA SER A 65 -7.91 -7.57 -0.63
C SER A 65 -7.67 -7.25 0.85
N MET A 66 -8.75 -6.97 1.57
CA MET A 66 -8.71 -6.74 3.01
C MET A 66 -8.87 -8.07 3.74
N LYS A 67 -7.94 -8.34 4.67
CA LYS A 67 -7.94 -9.52 5.54
C LYS A 67 -8.53 -9.16 6.92
N ARG A 68 -8.45 -10.09 7.87
CA ARG A 68 -9.22 -10.09 9.13
C ARG A 68 -8.99 -8.86 10.03
N LEU A 69 -7.83 -8.21 9.93
CA LEU A 69 -7.51 -6.97 10.62
C LEU A 69 -7.57 -5.84 9.59
N ALA A 70 -8.73 -5.21 9.45
CA ALA A 70 -8.93 -4.00 8.64
C ALA A 70 -9.78 -3.02 9.45
N ALA A 71 -9.30 -2.69 10.65
CA ALA A 71 -10.04 -1.91 11.64
C ALA A 71 -9.46 -0.49 11.77
N SER A 72 -10.39 0.47 11.64
CA SER A 72 -10.37 1.93 11.86
C SER A 72 -9.44 2.80 11.02
#